data_AF-A0AB34JBA0-F1
#
_entry.id   AF-A0AB34JBA0-F1
#
_cell.length_a   1.000
_cell.length_b   1.000
_cell.length_c   1.000
_cell.angle_alpha   90.00
_cell.angle_beta   90.00
_cell.angle_gamma   90.00
#
_symmetry.space_group_name_H-M   'P 1'
#
loop_
_entity.id
_entity.type
_entity.pdbx_description
1 polymer ?
#
loop_
_entity_poly.entity_id
_entity_poly.type
_entity_poly.pdbx_seq_one_letter_code
_entity_poly.pdbx_strand_id
1 'polypeptide(L)'
;MRRLLLLGWLTASVSKWHTIVPFLEAANKPGSHGVMLDVGANDGGSTLSVMKGLCKWSFANLCCSKKAPPPVSSLTFITFEPQPKFRSNLVDLHAASGLCDTHKYEFYPAAAWSETTNLSFVERRDSRASLLEAVKVSRKHGDRMTQVPTLDLASFINKKLNWTDLNFLKFDVEVAEYSLLPNLLTRGALCPFDYFFVEWHLLFVNESQRLEAVALRLAFDSLIEKGCPPRPRGRRVFEHDETENNKLVKVPGLTERARWQNGHGYMPTAPKSGDSKA
;
A
#
# COMPACT_ATOMS: atom_id res chain seq x y z
N MET A 1 -28.76 -14.44 -2.84
CA MET A 1 -29.22 -13.42 -1.85
C MET A 1 -28.28 -13.15 -0.67
N ARG A 2 -27.06 -13.73 -0.57
CA ARG A 2 -26.15 -13.52 0.58
C ARG A 2 -25.21 -12.30 0.50
N ARG A 3 -25.15 -11.58 -0.64
CA ARG A 3 -24.23 -10.44 -0.83
C ARG A 3 -24.67 -9.11 -0.20
N LEU A 4 -25.94 -8.95 0.17
CA LEU A 4 -26.50 -7.63 0.55
C LEU A 4 -26.42 -7.27 2.04
N LEU A 5 -26.15 -8.23 2.95
CA LEU A 5 -26.20 -7.97 4.40
C LEU A 5 -24.87 -7.47 5.02
N LEU A 6 -23.78 -7.39 4.25
CA LEU A 6 -22.49 -6.89 4.74
C LEU A 6 -22.29 -5.38 4.55
N LEU A 7 -23.21 -4.70 3.86
CA LEU A 7 -23.02 -3.32 3.37
C LEU A 7 -23.39 -2.20 4.35
N GLY A 8 -23.99 -2.51 5.50
CA GLY A 8 -24.64 -1.49 6.34
C GLY A 8 -23.75 -0.61 7.23
N TRP A 9 -22.45 -0.90 7.40
CA TRP A 9 -21.66 -0.34 8.52
C TRP A 9 -20.22 0.08 8.20
N LEU A 10 -19.87 0.31 6.94
CA LEU A 10 -18.51 0.64 6.53
C LEU A 10 -18.52 1.88 5.62
N THR A 11 -18.42 3.06 6.22
CA THR A 11 -18.39 4.37 5.55
C THR A 11 -17.03 4.71 4.91
N ALA A 12 -16.13 3.74 4.77
CA ALA A 12 -14.97 3.88 3.91
C ALA A 12 -15.42 3.77 2.45
N SER A 13 -14.93 4.69 1.60
CA SER A 13 -15.25 4.78 0.17
C SER A 13 -15.50 3.41 -0.47
N VAL A 14 -16.70 3.24 -1.04
CA VAL A 14 -17.17 1.99 -1.69
C VAL A 14 -16.18 1.51 -2.78
N SER A 15 -15.32 2.39 -3.29
CA SER A 15 -14.24 2.03 -4.22
C SER A 15 -13.25 1.01 -3.66
N LYS A 16 -12.94 1.05 -2.35
CA LYS A 16 -11.83 0.30 -1.69
C LYS A 16 -12.02 -1.22 -1.56
N TRP A 17 -13.11 -1.78 -2.08
CA TRP A 17 -13.54 -3.16 -1.78
C TRP A 17 -13.22 -4.19 -2.87
N HIS A 18 -12.73 -3.77 -4.04
CA HIS A 18 -12.53 -4.67 -5.18
C HIS A 18 -11.38 -5.66 -4.99
N THR A 19 -10.35 -5.29 -4.23
CA THR A 19 -9.25 -6.18 -3.83
C THR A 19 -9.51 -6.86 -2.48
N ILE A 20 -10.09 -6.13 -1.53
CA ILE A 20 -10.32 -6.65 -0.18
C ILE A 20 -11.30 -7.82 -0.19
N VAL A 21 -12.43 -7.73 -0.91
CA VAL A 21 -13.44 -8.81 -0.90
C VAL A 21 -12.87 -10.12 -1.47
N PRO A 22 -12.24 -10.15 -2.67
CA PRO A 22 -11.60 -11.37 -3.16
C PRO A 22 -10.51 -11.92 -2.24
N PHE A 23 -9.72 -11.04 -1.61
CA PHE A 23 -8.73 -11.46 -0.61
C PHE A 23 -9.40 -12.14 0.58
N LEU A 24 -10.47 -11.56 1.14
CA LEU A 24 -11.23 -12.15 2.25
C LEU A 24 -11.85 -13.50 1.86
N GLU A 25 -12.43 -13.60 0.66
CA GLU A 25 -12.98 -14.85 0.12
C GLU A 25 -11.90 -15.93 -0.03
N ALA A 26 -10.71 -15.56 -0.50
CA ALA A 26 -9.58 -16.48 -0.63
C ALA A 26 -9.02 -16.87 0.74
N ALA A 27 -8.87 -15.91 1.65
CA ALA A 27 -8.37 -16.12 2.99
C ALA A 27 -9.27 -17.07 3.78
N ASN A 28 -10.60 -16.96 3.65
CA ASN A 28 -11.54 -17.79 4.39
C ASN A 28 -11.60 -19.26 3.92
N LYS A 29 -10.83 -19.67 2.92
CA LYS A 29 -10.76 -21.08 2.51
C LYS A 29 -10.03 -21.90 3.59
N PRO A 30 -10.53 -23.08 3.99
CA PRO A 30 -9.91 -23.89 5.04
C PRO A 30 -8.43 -24.20 4.75
N GLY A 31 -7.59 -24.08 5.78
CA GLY A 31 -6.14 -24.31 5.65
C GLY A 31 -5.36 -23.23 4.91
N SER A 32 -5.99 -22.10 4.58
CA SER A 32 -5.26 -20.97 3.98
C SER A 32 -4.35 -20.30 5.00
N HIS A 33 -3.12 -20.08 4.59
CA HIS A 33 -2.17 -19.23 5.28
C HIS A 33 -1.96 -17.97 4.44
N GLY A 34 -1.91 -16.82 5.09
CA GLY A 34 -1.73 -15.56 4.38
C GLY A 34 -1.08 -14.47 5.20
N VAL A 35 -0.56 -13.47 4.49
CA VAL A 35 0.04 -12.28 5.08
C VAL A 35 -0.61 -11.06 4.44
N MET A 36 -1.07 -10.13 5.28
CA MET A 36 -1.43 -8.79 4.84
C MET A 36 -0.32 -7.84 5.30
N LEU A 37 0.37 -7.25 4.34
CA LEU A 37 1.39 -6.24 4.58
C LEU A 37 0.78 -4.86 4.33
N ASP A 38 0.64 -4.05 5.38
CA ASP A 38 0.12 -2.68 5.35
C ASP A 38 1.28 -1.70 5.57
N VAL A 39 1.74 -1.09 4.48
CA VAL A 39 2.86 -0.15 4.49
C VAL A 39 2.31 1.28 4.51
N GLY A 40 2.65 2.02 5.58
CA GLY A 40 2.02 3.28 5.94
C GLY A 40 0.63 3.05 6.50
N ALA A 41 0.60 2.33 7.62
CA ALA A 41 -0.64 1.90 8.25
C ALA A 41 -1.44 3.08 8.85
N ASN A 42 -0.80 4.24 9.08
CA ASN A 42 -1.39 5.37 9.77
C ASN A 42 -1.97 4.93 11.12
N ASP A 43 -3.26 5.15 11.38
CA ASP A 43 -3.94 4.72 12.60
C ASP A 43 -4.32 3.22 12.61
N GLY A 44 -3.98 2.48 11.55
CA GLY A 44 -4.31 1.06 11.37
C GLY A 44 -5.77 0.79 10.98
N GLY A 45 -6.55 1.83 10.63
CA GLY A 45 -7.98 1.70 10.31
C GLY A 45 -8.26 0.71 9.17
N SER A 46 -7.37 0.64 8.17
CA SER A 46 -7.47 -0.32 7.06
C SER A 46 -7.29 -1.75 7.55
N THR A 47 -6.20 -2.03 8.26
CA THR A 47 -5.93 -3.34 8.86
C THR A 47 -7.06 -3.77 9.81
N LEU A 48 -7.52 -2.88 10.69
CA LEU A 48 -8.65 -3.15 11.59
C LEU A 48 -9.94 -3.50 10.83
N SER A 49 -10.20 -2.84 9.71
CA SER A 49 -11.39 -3.10 8.88
C SER A 49 -11.35 -4.50 8.26
N VAL A 50 -10.19 -4.92 7.75
CA VAL A 50 -9.98 -6.28 7.23
C VAL A 50 -10.14 -7.32 8.34
N MET A 51 -9.51 -7.10 9.50
CA MET A 51 -9.64 -7.98 10.67
C MET A 51 -11.09 -8.13 11.11
N LYS A 52 -11.84 -7.03 11.24
CA LYS A 52 -13.28 -7.06 11.56
C LYS A 52 -14.09 -7.80 10.49
N GLY A 53 -13.74 -7.63 9.22
CA GLY A 53 -14.36 -8.34 8.10
C GLY A 53 -14.23 -9.85 8.25
N LEU A 54 -13.02 -10.33 8.55
CA LEU A 54 -12.73 -11.76 8.76
C LEU A 54 -13.46 -12.32 9.98
N CYS A 55 -13.37 -11.63 11.13
CA CYS A 55 -13.99 -12.15 12.34
C CYS A 55 -15.52 -12.16 12.23
N LYS A 56 -16.15 -11.16 11.59
CA LYS A 56 -17.60 -11.19 11.29
C LYS A 56 -17.99 -12.34 10.37
N TRP A 57 -17.19 -12.60 9.33
CA TRP A 57 -17.39 -13.74 8.44
C TRP A 57 -17.32 -15.07 9.20
N SER A 58 -16.36 -15.20 10.12
CA SER A 58 -16.22 -16.37 10.99
C SER A 58 -17.44 -16.52 11.92
N PHE A 59 -17.91 -15.45 12.57
CA PHE A 59 -19.07 -15.49 13.47
C PHE A 59 -20.39 -15.83 12.75
N ALA A 60 -20.64 -15.25 11.58
CA ALA A 60 -21.85 -15.56 10.81
C ALA A 60 -21.91 -17.03 10.39
N ASN A 61 -20.76 -17.67 10.14
CA ASN A 61 -20.68 -19.09 9.82
C ASN A 61 -20.72 -19.98 11.07
N LEU A 62 -20.24 -19.51 12.22
CA LEU A 62 -20.27 -20.23 13.50
C LEU A 62 -21.70 -20.34 14.08
N CYS A 63 -22.47 -19.25 14.09
CA CYS A 63 -23.79 -19.21 14.73
C CYS A 63 -24.87 -20.04 13.99
N CYS A 64 -24.60 -20.50 12.76
CA CYS A 64 -25.59 -21.20 11.93
C CYS A 64 -25.24 -22.65 11.59
N SER A 65 -24.11 -23.19 12.07
CA SER A 65 -23.68 -24.55 11.71
C SER A 65 -23.29 -25.38 12.94
N LYS A 66 -24.02 -26.47 13.21
CA LYS A 66 -23.73 -27.44 14.29
C LYS A 66 -22.50 -28.34 14.01
N LYS A 67 -21.71 -28.06 12.97
CA LYS A 67 -20.51 -28.83 12.61
C LYS A 67 -19.28 -28.11 13.13
N ALA A 68 -18.30 -28.89 13.61
CA ALA A 68 -17.00 -28.37 14.07
C ALA A 68 -16.48 -27.32 13.07
N PRO A 69 -16.02 -26.15 13.54
CA PRO A 69 -15.58 -25.08 12.65
C PRO A 69 -14.48 -25.63 11.74
N PRO A 70 -14.54 -25.37 10.42
CA PRO A 70 -13.47 -25.76 9.52
C PRO A 70 -12.14 -25.17 10.02
N PRO A 71 -10.99 -25.80 9.70
CA PRO A 71 -9.68 -25.31 10.12
C PRO A 71 -9.54 -23.86 9.67
N VAL A 72 -9.47 -22.98 10.67
CA VAL A 72 -9.52 -21.53 10.46
C VAL A 72 -8.26 -21.11 9.74
N SER A 73 -8.42 -20.27 8.73
CA SER A 73 -7.29 -19.65 8.04
C SER A 73 -6.44 -18.86 9.03
N SER A 74 -5.12 -19.00 8.94
CA SER A 74 -4.19 -18.21 9.76
C SER A 74 -3.64 -17.06 8.93
N LEU A 75 -3.99 -15.83 9.31
CA LEU A 75 -3.45 -14.63 8.71
C LEU A 75 -2.48 -13.95 9.65
N THR A 76 -1.40 -13.42 9.08
CA THR A 76 -0.49 -12.51 9.77
C THR A 76 -0.66 -11.12 9.19
N PHE A 77 -1.02 -10.15 10.04
CA PHE A 77 -1.05 -8.74 9.69
C PHE A 77 0.29 -8.12 10.07
N ILE A 78 0.96 -7.51 9.09
CA ILE A 78 2.23 -6.85 9.30
C ILE A 78 2.05 -5.39 8.93
N THR A 79 2.21 -4.49 9.88
CA THR A 79 1.99 -3.05 9.69
C THR A 79 3.29 -2.28 9.86
N PHE A 80 3.58 -1.35 8.95
CA PHE A 80 4.69 -0.41 9.04
C PHE A 80 4.16 1.00 9.24
N GLU A 81 4.58 1.68 10.30
CA GLU A 81 4.25 3.09 10.53
C GLU A 81 5.37 3.78 11.33
N PRO A 82 6.12 4.72 10.73
CA PRO A 82 7.18 5.45 11.42
C PRO A 82 6.67 6.53 12.38
N GLN A 83 5.44 7.05 12.21
CA GLN A 83 4.98 8.22 12.95
C GLN A 83 4.68 7.90 14.42
N PRO A 84 5.37 8.56 15.37
CA PRO A 84 5.15 8.28 16.79
C PRO A 84 3.71 8.49 17.27
N LYS A 85 2.97 9.44 16.67
CA LYS A 85 1.57 9.74 17.05
C LYS A 85 0.60 8.58 16.83
N PHE A 86 0.91 7.64 15.93
CA PHE A 86 0.06 6.47 15.68
C PHE A 86 0.47 5.23 16.47
N ARG A 87 1.63 5.26 17.14
CA ARG A 87 2.20 4.10 17.82
C ARG A 87 1.26 3.52 18.88
N SER A 88 0.63 4.34 19.70
CA SER A 88 -0.30 3.85 20.74
C SER A 88 -1.46 3.08 20.11
N ASN A 89 -2.09 3.65 19.06
CA ASN A 89 -3.21 3.02 18.38
C ASN A 89 -2.81 1.67 17.76
N LEU A 90 -1.63 1.58 17.15
CA LEU A 90 -1.15 0.35 16.52
C LEU A 90 -0.73 -0.72 17.54
N VAL A 91 -0.27 -0.33 18.72
CA VAL A 91 -0.02 -1.25 19.84
C VAL A 91 -1.34 -1.74 20.44
N ASP A 92 -2.33 -0.86 20.58
CA ASP A 92 -3.67 -1.24 21.05
C ASP A 92 -4.36 -2.18 20.06
N LEU A 93 -4.16 -1.99 18.75
CA LEU A 93 -4.60 -2.94 17.72
C LEU A 93 -3.94 -4.31 17.86
N HIS A 94 -2.65 -4.36 18.19
CA HIS A 94 -1.97 -5.63 18.49
C HIS A 94 -2.64 -6.34 19.67
N ALA A 95 -2.92 -5.63 20.76
CA ALA A 95 -3.62 -6.19 21.91
C ALA A 95 -5.04 -6.66 21.56
N ALA A 96 -5.77 -5.90 20.75
CA ALA A 96 -7.11 -6.26 20.28
C ALA A 96 -7.11 -7.41 19.25
N SER A 97 -5.99 -7.68 18.58
CA SER A 97 -5.88 -8.80 17.63
C SER A 97 -6.05 -10.17 18.32
N GLY A 98 -5.76 -10.25 19.62
CA GLY A 98 -6.05 -11.42 20.45
C GLY A 98 -7.54 -11.75 20.58
N LEU A 99 -8.44 -10.90 20.08
CA LEU A 99 -9.88 -11.21 20.00
C LEU A 99 -10.21 -12.27 18.94
N CYS A 100 -9.27 -12.56 18.02
CA CYS A 100 -9.41 -13.61 17.02
C CYS A 100 -8.17 -14.51 17.08
N ASP A 101 -8.19 -15.51 17.99
CA ASP A 101 -7.08 -16.40 18.40
C ASP A 101 -6.23 -17.05 17.27
N THR A 102 -6.70 -16.97 16.03
CA THR A 102 -6.10 -17.62 14.86
C THR A 102 -5.24 -16.69 14.00
N HIS A 103 -5.27 -15.39 14.29
CA HIS A 103 -4.57 -14.37 13.54
C HIS A 103 -3.41 -13.78 14.35
N LYS A 104 -2.32 -13.45 13.66
CA LYS A 104 -1.15 -12.79 14.24
C LYS A 104 -1.09 -11.35 13.79
N TYR A 105 -0.59 -10.48 14.65
CA TYR A 105 -0.34 -9.08 14.30
C TYR A 105 1.09 -8.71 14.68
N GLU A 106 1.80 -8.06 13.77
CA GLU A 106 3.16 -7.58 13.96
C GLU A 106 3.23 -6.11 13.57
N PHE A 107 3.70 -5.26 14.48
CA PHE A 107 3.88 -3.84 14.23
C PHE A 107 5.36 -3.46 14.20
N TYR A 108 5.75 -2.79 13.12
CA TYR A 108 7.08 -2.26 12.91
C TYR A 108 7.03 -0.73 12.97
N PRO A 109 7.55 -0.09 14.05
CA PRO A 109 7.62 1.36 14.19
C PRO A 109 8.77 1.95 13.35
N ALA A 110 8.78 1.64 12.06
CA ALA A 110 9.83 2.00 11.12
C ALA A 110 9.22 2.37 9.77
N ALA A 111 9.89 3.28 9.06
CA ALA A 111 9.56 3.60 7.69
C ALA A 111 10.03 2.46 6.78
N ALA A 112 9.16 2.01 5.88
CA ALA A 112 9.61 1.16 4.78
C ALA A 112 10.50 1.97 3.86
N TRP A 113 11.69 1.44 3.55
CA TRP A 113 12.66 2.13 2.69
C TRP A 113 13.46 1.13 1.83
N SER A 114 14.41 1.65 1.03
CA SER A 114 15.33 0.83 0.24
C SER A 114 16.47 0.24 1.06
N GLU A 115 16.76 0.82 2.23
CA GLU A 115 17.91 0.50 3.07
C GLU A 115 17.54 0.61 4.56
N THR A 116 18.24 -0.13 5.42
CA THR A 116 18.10 -0.01 6.88
C THR A 116 19.04 1.07 7.40
N THR A 117 18.49 2.22 7.72
CA THR A 117 19.20 3.40 8.26
C THR A 117 18.28 4.23 9.17
N ASN A 118 18.68 5.42 9.58
CA ASN A 118 17.77 6.42 10.14
C ASN A 118 17.54 7.51 9.09
N LEU A 119 16.29 7.87 8.87
CA LEU A 119 15.93 9.03 8.07
C LEU A 119 15.28 10.07 8.96
N SER A 120 15.57 11.32 8.66
CA SER A 120 14.78 12.43 9.19
C SER A 120 13.40 12.39 8.54
N PHE A 121 12.41 12.76 9.32
CA PHE A 121 11.01 12.70 8.97
C PHE A 121 10.36 14.03 9.38
N VAL A 122 9.61 14.64 8.47
CA VAL A 122 8.96 15.92 8.75
C VAL A 122 7.51 15.66 9.12
N GLU A 123 7.23 15.76 10.42
CA GLU A 123 5.86 15.75 10.94
C GLU A 123 5.27 17.15 10.78
N ARG A 124 4.28 17.26 9.91
CA ARG A 124 3.50 18.49 9.74
C ARG A 124 2.39 18.55 10.78
N ARG A 125 2.19 19.74 11.35
CA ARG A 125 1.21 19.98 12.43
C ARG A 125 -0.23 19.62 12.06
N ASP A 126 -0.60 19.83 10.79
CA ASP A 126 -2.00 19.79 10.34
C ASP A 126 -2.31 18.65 9.34
N SER A 127 -1.34 17.79 9.00
CA SER A 127 -1.60 16.70 8.05
C SER A 127 -1.66 15.33 8.71
N ARG A 128 -2.66 14.56 8.26
CA ARG A 128 -2.71 13.10 8.48
C ARG A 128 -1.55 12.41 7.76
N ALA A 129 -1.19 12.95 6.60
CA ALA A 129 -0.01 12.59 5.82
C ALA A 129 1.28 13.10 6.47
N SER A 130 2.37 12.35 6.34
CA SER A 130 3.70 12.86 6.66
C SER A 130 4.68 12.43 5.58
N LEU A 131 5.65 13.30 5.26
CA LEU A 131 6.54 13.10 4.12
C LEU A 131 7.93 12.70 4.62
N LEU A 132 8.49 11.62 4.06
CA LEU A 132 9.90 11.28 4.21
C LEU A 132 10.77 12.31 3.46
N GLU A 133 11.85 12.73 4.11
CA GLU A 133 12.65 13.95 3.87
C GLU A 133 13.42 14.02 2.52
N ALA A 134 13.10 13.20 1.52
CA ALA A 134 13.75 13.30 0.21
C ALA A 134 13.20 14.44 -0.68
N VAL A 135 12.00 14.94 -0.39
CA VAL A 135 11.42 16.05 -1.15
C VAL A 135 11.81 17.34 -0.43
N LYS A 136 12.55 18.23 -1.12
CA LYS A 136 12.92 19.58 -0.67
C LYS A 136 11.66 20.45 -0.45
N VAL A 137 10.83 20.12 0.53
CA VAL A 137 9.72 20.95 0.93
C VAL A 137 10.29 22.06 1.80
N SER A 138 10.07 23.30 1.38
CA SER A 138 10.33 24.48 2.18
C SER A 138 9.70 24.28 3.56
N ARG A 139 10.53 24.16 4.61
CA ARG A 139 10.04 23.99 5.99
C ARG A 139 9.08 25.12 6.32
N LYS A 140 7.88 24.79 6.78
CA LYS A 140 6.97 25.79 7.33
C LYS A 140 7.27 25.97 8.81
N HIS A 141 7.00 27.17 9.33
CA HIS A 141 7.15 27.44 10.76
C HIS A 141 6.24 26.49 11.56
N GLY A 142 6.83 25.65 12.42
CA GLY A 142 6.11 24.66 13.23
C GLY A 142 6.25 23.20 12.80
N ASP A 143 6.94 22.91 11.68
CA ASP A 143 7.28 21.54 11.29
C ASP A 143 8.25 20.92 12.31
N ARG A 144 7.96 19.68 12.74
CA ARG A 144 8.84 18.93 13.64
C ARG A 144 9.63 17.91 12.86
N MET A 145 10.95 17.96 13.00
CA MET A 145 11.82 16.92 12.48
C MET A 145 12.02 15.85 13.53
N THR A 146 11.75 14.61 13.16
CA THR A 146 12.00 13.44 13.99
C THR A 146 12.84 12.44 13.21
N GLN A 147 13.84 11.87 13.85
CA GLN A 147 14.57 10.74 13.26
C GLN A 147 13.73 9.48 13.44
N VAL A 148 13.47 8.78 12.35
CA VAL A 148 12.75 7.50 12.36
C VAL A 148 13.64 6.41 11.79
N PRO A 149 13.64 5.21 12.38
CA PRO A 149 14.33 4.09 11.78
C PRO A 149 13.64 3.73 10.47
N THR A 150 14.45 3.32 9.51
CA THR A 150 13.99 2.72 8.26
C THR A 150 14.35 1.26 8.21
N LEU A 151 13.63 0.51 7.39
CA LEU A 151 13.85 -0.90 7.17
C LEU A 151 13.90 -1.17 5.65
N ASP A 152 14.93 -1.91 5.21
CA ASP A 152 15.02 -2.40 3.83
C ASP A 152 13.84 -3.33 3.52
N LEU A 153 12.79 -2.76 2.94
CA LEU A 153 11.51 -3.43 2.75
C LEU A 153 11.64 -4.62 1.79
N ALA A 154 12.48 -4.53 0.76
CA ALA A 154 12.67 -5.65 -0.17
C ALA A 154 13.33 -6.85 0.53
N SER A 155 14.39 -6.60 1.32
CA SER A 155 15.01 -7.66 2.12
C SER A 155 14.03 -8.26 3.13
N PHE A 156 13.21 -7.42 3.77
CA PHE A 156 12.19 -7.88 4.71
C PHE A 156 11.15 -8.78 4.03
N ILE A 157 10.57 -8.35 2.92
CA ILE A 157 9.56 -9.11 2.19
C ILE A 157 10.12 -10.47 1.76
N ASN A 158 11.29 -10.49 1.13
CA ASN A 158 11.92 -11.72 0.65
C ASN A 158 12.24 -12.71 1.78
N LYS A 159 12.49 -12.22 3.00
CA LYS A 159 12.71 -13.05 4.18
C LYS A 159 11.41 -13.52 4.84
N LYS A 160 10.39 -12.67 4.85
CA LYS A 160 9.17 -12.86 5.65
C LYS A 160 8.08 -13.60 4.91
N LEU A 161 7.93 -13.37 3.61
CA LEU A 161 6.82 -13.91 2.83
C LEU A 161 7.18 -15.21 2.15
N ASN A 162 6.25 -16.16 2.17
CA ASN A 162 6.34 -17.38 1.38
C ASN A 162 5.57 -17.22 0.07
N TRP A 163 6.13 -17.73 -1.02
CA TRP A 163 5.49 -17.81 -2.32
C TRP A 163 4.23 -18.67 -2.30
N THR A 164 4.13 -19.63 -1.39
CA THR A 164 2.94 -20.48 -1.25
C THR A 164 1.86 -19.85 -0.38
N ASP A 165 2.07 -18.69 0.26
CA ASP A 165 1.07 -18.04 1.10
C ASP A 165 0.20 -17.08 0.29
N LEU A 166 -0.99 -16.77 0.81
CA LEU A 166 -1.90 -15.76 0.28
C LEU A 166 -1.41 -14.37 0.72
N ASN A 167 -0.80 -13.61 -0.17
CA ASN A 167 -0.14 -12.36 0.21
C ASN A 167 -0.89 -11.14 -0.34
N PHE A 168 -1.20 -10.19 0.54
CA PHE A 168 -1.85 -8.91 0.23
C PHE A 168 -0.90 -7.76 0.57
N LEU A 169 -0.73 -6.81 -0.35
CA LEU A 169 0.03 -5.58 -0.13
C LEU A 169 -0.93 -4.39 -0.14
N LYS A 170 -1.04 -3.65 0.96
CA LYS A 170 -1.47 -2.25 0.97
C LYS A 170 -0.23 -1.38 1.00
N PHE A 171 -0.17 -0.39 0.11
CA PHE A 171 0.98 0.50 -0.03
C PHE A 171 0.51 1.97 -0.10
N ASP A 172 0.85 2.74 0.92
CA ASP A 172 0.38 4.11 1.16
C ASP A 172 1.47 4.86 1.93
N VAL A 173 2.48 5.40 1.25
CA VAL A 173 3.74 5.87 1.88
C VAL A 173 4.10 7.31 1.50
N GLU A 174 3.10 8.09 1.12
CA GLU A 174 3.18 9.55 0.97
C GLU A 174 4.38 9.99 0.11
N VAL A 175 4.32 9.71 -1.20
CA VAL A 175 5.32 10.00 -2.26
C VAL A 175 6.43 8.96 -2.39
N ALA A 176 6.75 8.22 -1.33
CA ALA A 176 7.79 7.20 -1.41
C ALA A 176 7.44 6.04 -2.37
N GLU A 177 6.21 5.97 -2.90
CA GLU A 177 5.79 4.98 -3.89
C GLU A 177 6.69 5.01 -5.13
N TYR A 178 7.03 6.21 -5.59
CA TYR A 178 7.73 6.41 -6.85
C TYR A 178 9.21 6.02 -6.81
N SER A 179 9.81 5.94 -5.63
CA SER A 179 11.18 5.42 -5.46
C SER A 179 11.17 3.97 -4.97
N LEU A 180 10.26 3.59 -4.07
CA LEU A 180 10.23 2.27 -3.46
C LEU A 180 9.66 1.20 -4.38
N LEU A 181 8.53 1.43 -5.06
CA LEU A 181 7.93 0.40 -5.90
C LEU A 181 8.87 -0.07 -7.03
N PRO A 182 9.64 0.80 -7.73
CA PRO A 182 10.66 0.35 -8.67
C PRO A 182 11.78 -0.46 -8.00
N ASN A 183 12.23 -0.07 -6.80
CA ASN A 183 13.22 -0.83 -6.05
C ASN A 183 12.71 -2.23 -5.66
N LEU A 184 11.48 -2.31 -5.15
CA LEU A 184 10.84 -3.58 -4.77
C LEU A 184 10.63 -4.48 -6.00
N LEU A 185 10.22 -3.90 -7.13
CA LEU A 185 10.03 -4.61 -8.40
C LEU A 185 11.36 -5.21 -8.90
N THR A 186 12.40 -4.39 -9.00
CA THR A 186 13.72 -4.83 -9.52
C THR A 186 14.40 -5.87 -8.63
N ARG A 187 14.06 -5.89 -7.33
CA ARG A 187 14.54 -6.89 -6.37
C ARG A 187 13.61 -8.10 -6.21
N GLY A 188 12.58 -8.20 -7.05
CA GLY A 188 11.61 -9.31 -7.05
C GLY A 188 10.70 -9.37 -5.81
N ALA A 189 10.78 -8.37 -4.92
CA ALA A 189 10.05 -8.36 -3.66
C ALA A 189 8.54 -8.18 -3.84
N LEU A 190 8.09 -7.67 -4.99
CA LEU A 190 6.65 -7.60 -5.30
C LEU A 190 6.07 -8.92 -5.82
N CYS A 191 6.91 -9.85 -6.26
CA CYS A 191 6.43 -11.06 -6.93
C CYS A 191 5.66 -12.07 -6.04
N PRO A 192 5.91 -12.17 -4.72
CA PRO A 192 5.13 -13.03 -3.83
C PRO A 192 3.68 -12.59 -3.60
N PHE A 193 3.29 -11.36 -3.94
CA PHE A 193 1.94 -10.85 -3.68
C PHE A 193 0.91 -11.32 -4.71
N ASP A 194 -0.30 -11.59 -4.22
CA ASP A 194 -1.48 -11.95 -5.00
C ASP A 194 -2.43 -10.75 -5.16
N TYR A 195 -2.49 -9.86 -4.16
CA TYR A 195 -3.36 -8.69 -4.14
C TYR A 195 -2.54 -7.43 -3.86
N PHE A 196 -2.83 -6.36 -4.61
CA PHE A 196 -2.20 -5.07 -4.48
C PHE A 196 -3.24 -3.99 -4.32
N PHE A 197 -3.11 -3.19 -3.27
CA PHE A 197 -3.79 -1.93 -3.09
C PHE A 197 -2.71 -0.84 -2.98
N VAL A 198 -2.65 0.07 -3.96
CA VAL A 198 -1.64 1.14 -3.96
C VAL A 198 -2.34 2.49 -3.96
N GLU A 199 -2.06 3.32 -2.95
CA GLU A 199 -2.50 4.71 -2.89
C GLU A 199 -1.41 5.60 -3.48
N TRP A 200 -1.77 6.36 -4.53
CA TRP A 200 -0.81 7.18 -5.26
C TRP A 200 -0.91 8.64 -4.83
N HIS A 201 0.24 9.22 -4.52
CA HIS A 201 0.34 10.57 -3.96
C HIS A 201 0.89 11.60 -4.96
N LEU A 202 0.34 11.63 -6.19
CA LEU A 202 0.90 12.43 -7.28
C LEU A 202 0.91 13.95 -7.01
N LEU A 203 -0.06 14.46 -6.25
CA LEU A 203 -0.13 15.88 -5.87
C LEU A 203 1.14 16.36 -5.16
N PHE A 204 1.75 15.48 -4.37
CA PHE A 204 2.93 15.78 -3.55
C PHE A 204 4.25 15.51 -4.29
N VAL A 205 4.21 14.96 -5.51
CA VAL A 205 5.39 14.80 -6.39
C VAL A 205 5.75 16.15 -7.02
N ASN A 206 7.06 16.45 -7.10
CA ASN A 206 7.55 17.63 -7.80
C ASN A 206 7.09 17.63 -9.26
N GLU A 207 6.72 18.81 -9.79
CA GLU A 207 6.16 18.93 -11.14
C GLU A 207 7.03 18.27 -12.24
N SER A 208 8.36 18.39 -12.14
CA SER A 208 9.31 17.77 -13.09
C SER A 208 9.35 16.24 -13.05
N GLN A 209 8.91 15.61 -11.96
CA GLN A 209 8.92 14.16 -11.76
C GLN A 209 7.55 13.53 -12.02
N ARG A 210 6.48 14.33 -12.16
CA ARG A 210 5.11 13.81 -12.31
C ARG A 210 4.91 12.96 -13.56
N LEU A 211 5.60 13.27 -14.65
CA LEU A 211 5.49 12.46 -15.88
C LEU A 211 6.01 11.04 -15.66
N GLU A 212 7.15 10.90 -14.97
CA GLU A 212 7.72 9.60 -14.60
C GLU A 212 6.81 8.87 -13.61
N ALA A 213 6.30 9.57 -12.60
CA ALA A 213 5.35 9.05 -11.63
C ALA A 213 4.09 8.46 -12.29
N VAL A 214 3.49 9.20 -13.24
CA VAL A 214 2.34 8.73 -14.02
C VAL A 214 2.72 7.53 -14.90
N ALA A 215 3.90 7.55 -15.53
CA ALA A 215 4.36 6.42 -16.34
C ALA A 215 4.50 5.14 -15.50
N LEU A 216 5.08 5.23 -14.29
CA LEU A 216 5.15 4.10 -13.36
C LEU A 216 3.76 3.61 -12.97
N ARG A 217 2.87 4.51 -12.54
CA ARG A 217 1.47 4.20 -12.19
C ARG A 217 0.78 3.41 -13.30
N LEU A 218 0.84 3.88 -14.54
CA LEU A 218 0.16 3.27 -15.68
C LEU A 218 0.80 1.93 -16.10
N ALA A 219 2.11 1.77 -15.89
CA ALA A 219 2.82 0.55 -16.27
C ALA A 219 2.81 -0.53 -15.18
N PHE A 220 2.52 -0.18 -13.92
CA PHE A 220 2.73 -1.01 -12.74
C PHE A 220 2.19 -2.45 -12.89
N ASP A 221 0.93 -2.61 -13.25
CA ASP A 221 0.28 -3.92 -13.39
C ASP A 221 1.00 -4.78 -14.45
N SER A 222 1.28 -4.20 -15.63
CA SER A 222 1.97 -4.93 -16.69
C SER A 222 3.42 -5.23 -16.32
N LEU A 223 4.08 -4.38 -15.55
CA LEU A 223 5.44 -4.62 -15.09
C LEU A 223 5.48 -5.82 -14.13
N ILE A 224 4.52 -5.93 -13.22
CA ILE A 224 4.42 -7.07 -12.31
C ILE A 224 4.01 -8.34 -13.05
N GLU A 225 2.96 -8.29 -13.87
CA GLU A 225 2.46 -9.49 -14.55
C GLU A 225 3.46 -10.07 -15.56
N LYS A 226 4.29 -9.23 -16.18
CA LYS A 226 5.34 -9.70 -17.10
C LYS A 226 6.68 -9.94 -16.41
N GLY A 227 6.98 -9.21 -15.35
CA GLY A 227 8.26 -9.27 -14.64
C GLY A 227 8.32 -10.37 -13.58
N CYS A 228 7.17 -10.80 -13.06
CA CYS A 228 7.09 -11.84 -12.04
C CYS A 228 6.59 -13.17 -12.61
N PRO A 229 7.03 -14.32 -12.05
CA PRO A 229 6.44 -15.61 -12.37
C PRO A 229 4.93 -15.65 -12.11
N PRO A 230 4.16 -16.45 -12.86
CA PRO A 230 2.76 -16.71 -12.57
C PRO A 230 2.57 -17.23 -11.14
N ARG A 231 1.48 -16.83 -10.48
CA ARG A 231 1.15 -17.32 -9.12
C ARG A 231 0.38 -18.63 -9.20
N PRO A 232 0.57 -19.58 -8.26
CA PRO A 232 -0.22 -20.82 -8.21
C PRO A 232 -1.73 -20.58 -8.08
N ARG A 233 -2.14 -19.43 -7.52
CA ARG A 233 -3.53 -19.07 -7.26
C ARG A 233 -4.22 -18.33 -8.42
N GLY A 234 -3.52 -18.16 -9.54
CA GLY A 234 -4.04 -17.50 -10.73
C GLY A 234 -3.50 -16.08 -10.89
N ARG A 235 -4.32 -15.22 -11.52
CA ARG A 235 -3.95 -13.84 -11.85
C ARG A 235 -3.92 -12.97 -10.60
N ARG A 236 -2.98 -12.02 -10.56
CA ARG A 236 -2.92 -11.00 -9.50
C ARG A 236 -4.08 -10.02 -9.63
N VAL A 237 -4.51 -9.47 -8.49
CA VAL A 237 -5.56 -8.46 -8.44
C VAL A 237 -4.95 -7.14 -8.02
N PHE A 238 -5.19 -6.10 -8.81
CA PHE A 238 -4.67 -4.76 -8.59
C PHE A 238 -5.81 -3.79 -8.33
N GLU A 239 -5.60 -2.92 -7.35
CA GLU A 239 -6.43 -1.76 -7.09
C GLU A 239 -5.54 -0.56 -6.83
N HIS A 240 -5.92 0.56 -7.43
CA HIS A 240 -5.22 1.81 -7.29
C HIS A 240 -6.18 2.84 -6.74
N ASP A 241 -5.83 3.42 -5.60
CA ASP A 241 -6.58 4.54 -5.05
C ASP A 241 -6.14 5.83 -5.74
N GLU A 242 -7.00 6.30 -6.63
CA GLU A 242 -6.81 7.52 -7.42
C GLU A 242 -7.65 8.69 -6.89
N THR A 243 -8.01 8.68 -5.61
CA THR A 243 -8.85 9.73 -4.99
C THR A 243 -8.13 11.09 -4.90
N GLU A 244 -8.59 11.99 -4.01
CA GLU A 244 -8.27 13.42 -3.96
C GLU A 244 -6.78 13.77 -4.13
N ASN A 245 -5.88 12.87 -3.75
CA ASN A 245 -4.42 13.00 -3.86
C ASN A 245 -3.89 13.07 -5.31
N ASN A 246 -4.72 12.83 -6.33
CA ASN A 246 -4.33 12.85 -7.75
C ASN A 246 -5.12 13.84 -8.61
N LYS A 247 -6.14 14.52 -8.06
CA LYS A 247 -7.02 15.39 -8.83
C LYS A 247 -6.36 16.74 -9.17
N LEU A 248 -6.62 17.22 -10.39
CA LEU A 248 -6.23 18.55 -10.87
C LEU A 248 -4.72 18.84 -10.88
N VAL A 249 -3.90 17.79 -10.86
CA VAL A 249 -2.44 17.92 -10.86
C VAL A 249 -1.92 18.06 -12.30
N LYS A 250 -1.25 19.17 -12.59
CA LYS A 250 -0.56 19.35 -13.88
C LYS A 250 0.60 18.36 -14.02
N VAL A 251 0.65 17.67 -15.16
CA VAL A 251 1.72 16.74 -15.54
C VAL A 251 2.40 17.25 -16.83
N PRO A 252 3.45 18.06 -16.73
CA PRO A 252 4.14 18.58 -17.91
C PRO A 252 4.70 17.45 -18.79
N GLY A 253 4.64 17.63 -20.11
CA GLY A 253 5.10 16.65 -21.07
C GLY A 253 4.10 15.54 -21.38
N LEU A 254 3.02 15.38 -20.60
CA LEU A 254 2.03 14.31 -20.83
C LEU A 254 1.27 14.52 -22.15
N THR A 255 0.79 15.73 -22.41
CA THR A 255 0.06 16.07 -23.65
C THR A 255 0.97 15.93 -24.87
N GLU A 256 2.21 16.40 -24.77
CA GLU A 256 3.22 16.31 -25.81
C GLU A 256 3.56 14.85 -26.11
N ARG A 257 3.72 14.02 -25.07
CA ARG A 257 3.98 12.58 -25.21
C ARG A 257 2.80 11.86 -25.87
N ALA A 258 1.56 12.18 -25.47
CA ALA A 258 0.36 11.60 -26.08
C ALA A 258 0.24 11.99 -27.56
N ARG A 259 0.49 13.26 -27.92
CA ARG A 259 0.52 13.71 -29.32
C ARG A 259 1.57 12.96 -30.13
N TRP A 260 2.78 12.81 -29.58
CA TRP A 260 3.86 12.06 -30.24
C TRP A 260 3.49 10.59 -30.47
N GLN A 261 2.92 9.90 -29.47
CA GLN A 261 2.47 8.51 -29.61
C GLN A 261 1.36 8.34 -30.64
N ASN A 262 0.52 9.36 -30.85
CA ASN A 262 -0.53 9.38 -31.85
C ASN A 262 -0.06 9.89 -33.23
N GLY A 263 1.25 10.00 -33.46
CA GLY A 263 1.81 10.40 -34.75
C GLY A 263 1.68 11.89 -35.08
N HIS A 264 1.36 12.74 -34.11
CA HIS A 264 1.08 14.18 -34.32
C HIS A 264 2.30 15.11 -34.09
N GLY A 265 3.54 14.66 -34.31
CA GLY A 265 4.69 15.57 -34.38
C GLY A 265 6.04 15.01 -33.91
N TYR A 266 7.05 15.89 -33.90
CA TYR A 266 8.38 15.63 -33.33
C TYR A 266 8.35 15.70 -31.81
N MET A 267 9.07 14.79 -31.16
CA MET A 267 9.23 14.81 -29.70
C MET A 267 9.97 16.09 -29.30
N PRO A 268 9.43 16.94 -28.41
CA PRO A 268 10.17 18.10 -27.93
C PRO A 268 11.49 17.62 -27.33
N THR A 269 12.61 18.19 -27.78
CA THR A 269 13.92 17.91 -27.18
C THR A 269 13.85 18.25 -25.68
N ALA A 270 14.34 17.35 -24.83
CA ALA A 270 14.34 17.57 -23.39
C ALA A 270 14.89 18.98 -23.08
N PRO A 271 14.21 19.78 -22.22
CA PRO A 271 14.69 21.11 -21.89
C PRO A 271 16.13 20.99 -21.40
N LYS A 272 17.04 21.75 -22.03
CA LYS A 272 18.45 21.79 -21.60
C LYS A 272 18.46 22.18 -20.12
N SER A 273 19.14 21.40 -19.28
CA SER A 273 19.15 21.50 -17.82
C SER A 273 19.87 22.75 -17.27
N GLY A 274 19.81 23.89 -17.96
CA GLY A 274 20.62 25.08 -17.68
C GLY A 274 19.87 26.40 -17.47
N ASP A 275 18.56 26.48 -17.75
CA ASP A 275 17.84 27.77 -17.74
C ASP A 275 16.91 27.97 -16.52
N SER A 276 17.25 27.38 -15.37
CA SER A 276 16.66 27.82 -14.10
C SER A 276 17.47 29.00 -13.57
N LYS A 277 17.21 30.21 -14.08
CA LYS A 277 17.64 31.44 -13.39
C LYS A 277 16.88 31.54 -12.06
N ALA A 278 17.65 31.62 -10.98
CA ALA A 278 17.20 31.95 -9.63
C ALA A 278 16.68 33.39 -9.56
#